data_AF-A0A913YH54-F1
#
_entry.id   AF-A0A913YH54-F1
#
_cell.length_a   1.000
_cell.length_b   1.000
_cell.length_c   1.000
_cell.angle_alpha   90.00
_cell.angle_beta   90.00
_cell.angle_gamma   90.00
#
_symmetry.space_group_name_H-M   'P 1'
#
loop_
_entity.id
_entity.type
_entity.pdbx_description
1 polymer ?
#
loop_
_entity_poly.entity_id
_entity_poly.type
_entity_poly.pdbx_seq_one_letter_code
_entity_poly.pdbx_strand_id
1 'polypeptide(L)'
;MTTGGYRICEEDRRNIHSKDLCGICSNVLKTAIQTECGHRYCLDCLEEEFNKHNGEIKCKICDEILTRTKIFRDKFADREIQTLILFCINCIIGCKWRGQLRHRQVGILELDCCIY
;
A
#
# COMPACT_ATOMS: atom_id res chain seq x y z
N MET A 1 -11.41 -9.75 -3.08
CA MET A 1 -10.92 -8.50 -2.47
C MET A 1 -9.44 -8.67 -2.21
N THR A 2 -8.57 -7.87 -2.82
CA THR A 2 -7.11 -8.00 -2.58
C THR A 2 -6.79 -7.41 -1.21
N THR A 3 -6.41 -8.25 -0.25
CA THR A 3 -5.90 -7.83 1.05
C THR A 3 -4.54 -7.13 0.89
N GLY A 4 -4.31 -6.05 1.63
CA GLY A 4 -3.03 -5.32 1.65
C GLY A 4 -2.93 -4.12 0.71
N GLY A 5 -1.68 -3.79 0.33
CA GLY A 5 -1.33 -2.55 -0.37
C GLY A 5 -1.82 -2.42 -1.82
N TYR A 6 -1.61 -1.25 -2.41
CA TYR A 6 -1.84 -1.03 -3.84
C TYR A 6 -0.77 -1.75 -4.65
N ARG A 7 -1.21 -2.66 -5.52
CA ARG A 7 -0.37 -3.21 -6.58
C ARG A 7 -0.11 -2.13 -7.62
N ILE A 8 1.11 -2.10 -8.15
CA ILE A 8 1.56 -1.12 -9.15
C ILE A 8 2.19 -1.86 -10.33
N CYS A 9 2.35 -1.17 -11.46
CA CYS A 9 3.13 -1.68 -12.57
C CYS A 9 4.60 -1.85 -12.14
N GLU A 10 5.27 -2.90 -12.60
CA GLU A 10 6.69 -3.13 -12.28
C GLU A 10 7.60 -1.99 -12.79
N GLU A 11 7.20 -1.29 -13.85
CA GLU A 11 7.91 -0.12 -14.37
C GLU A 11 7.97 1.04 -13.35
N ASP A 12 6.98 1.15 -12.46
CA ASP A 12 6.93 2.19 -11.43
C ASP A 12 7.73 1.81 -10.17
N ARG A 13 8.01 0.51 -9.93
CA ARG A 13 8.63 0.01 -8.68
C ARG A 13 9.89 0.77 -8.29
N ARG A 14 10.77 1.03 -9.25
CA ARG A 14 12.06 1.73 -9.03
C ARG A 14 11.89 3.20 -8.59
N ASN A 15 10.72 3.79 -8.82
CA ASN A 15 10.43 5.19 -8.51
C ASN A 15 9.64 5.34 -7.20
N ILE A 16 9.32 4.25 -6.51
CA ILE A 16 8.64 4.30 -5.22
C ILE A 16 9.67 4.37 -4.10
N HIS A 17 9.50 5.35 -3.22
CA HIS A 17 10.34 5.45 -2.03
C HIS A 17 10.00 4.32 -1.05
N SER A 18 11.01 3.73 -0.41
CA SER A 18 10.83 2.61 0.54
C SER A 18 9.84 2.94 1.67
N LYS A 19 9.84 4.20 2.14
CA LYS A 19 8.89 4.74 3.14
C LYS A 19 7.40 4.59 2.76
N ASP A 20 7.10 4.43 1.47
CA ASP A 20 5.74 4.31 0.93
C ASP A 20 5.34 2.85 0.70
N LEU A 21 6.23 1.89 1.01
CA LEU A 21 5.99 0.46 0.93
C LEU A 21 5.64 -0.11 2.30
N CYS A 22 4.69 -1.05 2.31
CA CYS A 22 4.32 -1.80 3.51
C CYS A 22 5.40 -2.79 3.90
N GLY A 23 5.85 -2.77 5.16
CA GLY A 23 6.81 -3.73 5.68
C GLY A 23 6.33 -5.18 5.78
N ILE A 24 5.06 -5.47 5.45
CA ILE A 24 4.49 -6.83 5.43
C ILE A 24 4.27 -7.30 3.99
N CYS A 25 3.42 -6.61 3.22
CA CYS A 25 3.07 -7.06 1.86
C CYS A 25 3.98 -6.50 0.76
N SER A 26 4.94 -5.64 1.09
CA SER A 26 5.89 -5.01 0.16
C SER A 26 5.24 -4.26 -1.02
N ASN A 27 3.94 -3.92 -0.92
CA ASN A 27 3.21 -3.10 -1.88
C ASN A 27 3.10 -1.66 -1.37
N VAL A 28 2.73 -0.73 -2.25
CA VAL A 28 2.46 0.67 -1.87
C VAL A 28 1.37 0.69 -0.79
N LEU A 29 1.60 1.42 0.31
CA LEU A 29 0.72 1.42 1.46
C LEU A 29 -0.71 1.78 1.05
N LYS A 30 -1.68 0.96 1.47
CA LYS A 30 -3.10 1.25 1.37
C LYS A 30 -3.64 1.44 2.77
N THR A 31 -4.36 2.54 2.98
CA THR A 31 -4.94 2.84 4.29
C THR A 31 -3.78 2.83 5.31
N ALA A 32 -2.82 3.74 5.14
CA ALA A 32 -1.54 3.73 5.84
C ALA A 32 -1.70 3.86 7.36
N ILE A 33 -0.95 3.03 8.07
CA ILE A 33 -0.78 3.04 9.51
C ILE A 33 0.69 3.30 9.80
N GLN A 34 0.96 4.26 10.68
CA GLN A 34 2.28 4.47 11.25
C GLN A 34 2.30 3.91 12.68
N THR A 35 3.41 3.27 13.03
CA THR A 35 3.67 2.74 14.36
C THR A 35 4.37 3.77 15.24
N GLU A 36 4.35 3.57 16.55
CA GLU A 36 5.15 4.35 17.51
C GLU A 36 6.66 4.32 17.18
N CYS A 37 7.16 3.21 16.66
CA CYS A 37 8.55 3.08 16.18
C CYS A 37 8.83 3.77 14.83
N GLY A 38 7.83 4.44 14.23
CA GLY A 38 7.99 5.25 13.03
C GLY A 38 7.86 4.52 11.68
N HIS A 39 7.66 3.20 11.70
CA HIS A 39 7.49 2.39 10.48
C HIS A 39 6.04 2.33 10.02
N ARG A 40 5.83 2.06 8.72
CA ARG A 40 4.49 2.07 8.11
C ARG A 40 4.04 0.72 7.57
N TYR A 41 2.74 0.49 7.67
CA TYR A 41 2.07 -0.71 7.19
C TYR A 41 0.67 -0.38 6.64
N CYS A 42 0.10 -1.29 5.85
CA CYS A 42 -1.33 -1.22 5.52
C CYS A 42 -2.15 -1.62 6.75
N LEU A 43 -3.32 -0.98 6.95
CA LEU A 43 -4.25 -1.36 8.01
C LEU A 43 -4.59 -2.85 7.98
N ASP A 44 -5.03 -3.35 6.83
CA ASP A 44 -5.43 -4.75 6.67
C ASP A 44 -4.29 -5.71 7.01
N CYS A 45 -3.05 -5.35 6.63
CA CYS A 45 -1.88 -6.18 6.94
C CYS A 45 -1.60 -6.26 8.44
N LEU A 46 -1.67 -5.13 9.16
CA LEU A 46 -1.46 -5.14 10.61
C LEU A 46 -2.59 -5.85 11.34
N GLU A 47 -3.85 -5.60 10.97
CA GLU A 47 -4.99 -6.27 11.61
C GLU A 47 -4.93 -7.79 11.42
N GLU A 48 -4.55 -8.26 10.24
CA GLU A 48 -4.37 -9.69 9.98
C GLU A 48 -3.26 -10.30 10.86
N GLU A 49 -2.11 -9.63 10.97
CA GLU A 49 -1.01 -10.10 11.83
C GLU A 49 -1.40 -10.06 13.31
N PHE A 50 -2.06 -8.99 13.78
CA PHE A 50 -2.54 -8.93 15.16
C PHE A 50 -3.55 -10.03 15.47
N ASN A 51 -4.42 -10.39 14.53
CA ASN A 51 -5.38 -11.48 14.71
C ASN A 51 -4.69 -12.85 14.78
N LYS A 52 -3.59 -13.05 14.05
CA LYS A 52 -2.80 -14.29 14.09
C LYS A 52 -1.95 -14.44 15.35
N HIS A 53 -1.57 -13.33 15.99
CA HIS A 53 -0.60 -13.30 17.08
C HIS A 53 -1.16 -12.71 18.39
N ASN A 54 -2.45 -12.91 18.66
CA ASN A 54 -3.11 -12.51 19.91
C ASN A 54 -2.92 -11.01 20.28
N GLY A 55 -2.82 -10.13 19.28
CA GLY A 55 -2.74 -8.68 19.45
C GLY A 55 -1.35 -8.09 19.66
N GLU A 56 -0.29 -8.91 19.65
CA GLU A 56 1.10 -8.45 19.79
C GLU A 56 1.96 -9.00 18.65
N ILE A 57 2.69 -8.13 17.95
CA ILE A 57 3.60 -8.52 16.86
C ILE A 57 4.90 -7.74 16.96
N LYS A 58 5.96 -8.26 16.32
CA LYS A 58 7.20 -7.50 16.11
C LYS A 58 7.11 -6.68 14.83
N CYS A 59 7.58 -5.44 14.89
CA CYS A 59 7.84 -4.63 13.71
C CYS A 59 8.80 -5.39 12.78
N LYS A 60 8.38 -5.68 11.55
CA LYS A 60 9.19 -6.42 10.56
C LYS A 60 10.47 -5.70 10.11
N ILE A 61 10.74 -4.49 10.61
CA ILE A 61 11.86 -3.65 10.17
C ILE A 61 12.86 -3.41 11.31
N CYS A 62 12.40 -3.24 12.56
CA CYS A 62 13.26 -2.95 13.71
C CYS A 62 13.00 -3.84 14.94
N ASP A 63 12.15 -4.85 14.82
CA ASP A 63 11.79 -5.81 15.86
C ASP A 63 11.11 -5.26 17.14
N GLU A 64 10.81 -3.97 17.21
CA GLU A 64 10.03 -3.39 18.30
C GLU A 64 8.63 -4.01 18.43
N ILE A 65 8.16 -4.15 19.66
CA ILE A 65 6.84 -4.71 19.98
C ILE A 65 5.74 -3.71 19.62
N LEU A 66 4.85 -4.14 18.74
CA LEU A 66 3.68 -3.43 18.29
C LEU A 66 2.42 -4.04 18.91
N THR A 67 1.50 -3.16 19.29
CA THR A 67 0.14 -3.49 19.74
C THR A 67 -0.84 -2.53 19.08
N ARG A 68 -2.14 -2.82 19.14
CA ARG A 68 -3.19 -1.94 18.59
C ARG A 68 -3.23 -0.54 19.21
N THR A 69 -2.69 -0.38 20.42
CA THR A 69 -2.62 0.93 21.10
C THR A 69 -1.43 1.77 20.65
N LYS A 70 -0.46 1.17 19.96
CA LYS A 70 0.80 1.81 19.51
C LYS A 70 0.82 2.13 18.01
N ILE A 71 -0.36 2.23 17.40
CA ILE A 71 -0.51 2.48 15.97
C ILE A 71 -1.53 3.59 15.71
N PHE A 72 -1.35 4.32 14.62
CA PHE A 72 -2.25 5.41 14.25
C PHE A 72 -2.37 5.57 12.73
N ARG A 73 -3.52 6.10 12.30
CA ARG A 73 -3.80 6.43 10.88
C ARG A 73 -2.82 7.49 10.40
N ASP A 74 -2.00 7.17 9.41
CA ASP A 74 -1.11 8.15 8.77
C ASP A 74 -1.81 8.79 7.56
N LYS A 75 -2.69 9.77 7.86
CA LYS A 75 -3.42 10.51 6.82
C LYS A 75 -2.50 11.34 5.92
N PHE A 76 -1.30 11.69 6.40
CA PHE A 76 -0.35 12.46 5.60
C PHE A 76 0.25 11.56 4.52
N ALA A 77 0.77 10.39 4.91
CA ALA A 77 1.26 9.39 3.96
C ALA A 77 0.16 8.97 2.98
N ASP A 78 -1.08 8.73 3.44
CA ASP A 78 -2.20 8.43 2.56
C ASP A 78 -2.35 9.51 1.46
N ARG A 79 -2.31 10.80 1.81
CA ARG A 79 -2.42 11.90 0.83
C ARG A 79 -1.26 11.91 -0.17
N GLU A 80 -0.03 11.74 0.31
CA GLU A 80 1.16 11.65 -0.56
C GLU A 80 1.03 10.48 -1.54
N ILE A 81 0.72 9.28 -1.04
CA ILE A 81 0.55 8.06 -1.83
C ILE A 81 -0.53 8.24 -2.91
N GLN A 82 -1.65 8.88 -2.57
CA GLN A 82 -2.73 9.15 -3.53
C GLN A 82 -2.34 10.14 -4.65
N THR A 83 -1.22 10.86 -4.52
CA THR A 83 -0.68 11.74 -5.58
C THR A 83 0.35 11.08 -6.49
N LEU A 84 0.81 9.86 -6.17
CA LEU A 84 1.79 9.15 -6.97
C LEU A 84 1.29 8.97 -8.41
N ILE A 85 2.11 9.40 -9.38
CA ILE A 85 1.83 9.23 -10.81
C ILE A 85 2.39 7.88 -11.26
N LEU A 86 1.49 6.98 -11.63
CA LEU A 86 1.79 5.57 -11.89
C LEU A 86 1.12 5.12 -13.19
N PHE A 87 1.65 4.09 -13.82
CA PHE A 87 1.00 3.37 -14.91
C PHE A 87 -0.21 2.55 -14.38
N CYS A 88 -1.15 2.17 -15.28
CA CYS A 88 -2.16 1.16 -14.95
C CYS A 88 -1.44 -0.16 -14.62
N ILE A 89 -2.00 -0.94 -13.69
CA ILE A 89 -1.48 -2.26 -13.32
C ILE A 89 -1.42 -3.23 -14.53
N ASN A 90 -2.26 -2.98 -15.54
CA ASN A 90 -2.32 -3.72 -16.80
C ASN A 90 -1.34 -3.16 -17.86
N CYS A 91 -0.31 -2.42 -17.47
CA CYS A 91 0.75 -1.94 -18.37
C CYS A 91 1.38 -3.07 -19.19
N ILE A 92 1.52 -4.26 -18.60
CA ILE A 92 2.10 -5.46 -19.23
C ILE A 92 1.31 -5.95 -20.45
N ILE A 93 -0.02 -5.72 -20.48
CA ILE A 93 -0.89 -6.03 -21.63
C ILE A 93 -1.13 -4.81 -22.53
N GLY A 94 -0.37 -3.72 -22.33
CA GLY A 94 -0.35 -2.56 -23.22
C GLY A 94 -1.23 -1.38 -22.82
N CYS A 95 -1.82 -1.37 -21.61
CA CYS A 95 -2.56 -0.20 -21.15
C CYS A 95 -1.62 1.01 -21.00
N LYS A 96 -1.93 2.11 -21.68
CA LYS A 96 -1.11 3.34 -21.70
C LYS A 96 -1.49 4.37 -20.64
N TRP A 97 -2.49 4.09 -19.81
CA TRP A 97 -2.92 5.04 -18.80
C TRP A 97 -1.79 5.32 -17.80
N ARG A 98 -1.61 6.61 -17.52
CA ARG A 98 -0.68 7.11 -16.50
C ARG A 98 -1.33 8.28 -15.79
N GLY A 99 -1.37 8.22 -14.46
CA GLY A 99 -2.05 9.24 -13.68
C GLY A 99 -1.86 9.06 -12.19
N GLN A 100 -2.40 9.99 -11.42
CA GLN A 100 -2.39 9.90 -9.96
C GLN A 100 -3.15 8.66 -9.49
N LEU A 101 -2.61 7.96 -8.49
CA LEU A 101 -3.21 6.75 -7.92
C LEU A 101 -4.69 6.93 -7.54
N ARG A 102 -5.08 8.11 -7.04
CA ARG A 102 -6.46 8.43 -6.68
C ARG A 102 -7.47 8.34 -7.83
N HIS A 103 -7.02 8.51 -9.07
CA HIS A 103 -7.86 8.45 -10.26
C HIS A 103 -7.83 7.07 -10.91
N ARG A 104 -7.09 6.11 -10.34
CA ARG A 104 -6.98 4.76 -10.88
C ARG A 104 -8.28 4.02 -10.66
N GLN A 105 -9.07 3.87 -11.72
CA GLN A 105 -10.25 3.01 -11.74
C GLN A 105 -9.84 1.58 -12.09
N VAL A 106 -10.12 0.62 -11.21
CA VAL A 106 -9.88 -0.80 -11.47
C VAL A 106 -11.11 -1.37 -12.15
N GLY A 107 -11.11 -1.43 -13.47
CA GLY A 107 -12.12 -2.15 -14.25
C GLY A 107 -12.02 -3.67 -14.01
N ILE A 108 -13.16 -4.36 -14.02
CA ILE A 108 -13.27 -5.82 -13.81
C ILE A 108 -12.96 -6.59 -15.11
N LEU A 109 -12.93 -5.90 -16.26
CA LEU A 109 -12.73 -6.46 -17.60
C LEU A 109 -11.45 -5.90 -18.24
N GLU A 110 -10.69 -6.75 -18.92
CA GLU A 110 -9.41 -6.43 -19.58
C GLU A 110 -9.49 -5.27 -20.60
N LEU A 111 -10.69 -4.95 -21.08
CA LEU A 111 -10.92 -3.99 -22.16
C LEU A 111 -11.22 -2.56 -21.69
N ASP A 112 -11.46 -2.32 -20.40
CA ASP A 112 -11.85 -1.00 -19.86
C ASP A 112 -10.92 -0.50 -18.72
N CYS A 113 -9.62 -0.87 -18.66
CA CYS A 113 -8.72 -0.26 -17.65
C CYS A 113 -8.53 1.23 -17.96
N CYS A 114 -9.03 2.08 -17.06
CA CYS A 114 -8.67 3.50 -16.98
C CYS A 114 -8.88 4.27 -18.30
N ILE A 115 -10.04 4.10 -18.94
CA ILE A 115 -10.46 4.98 -20.04
C ILE A 115 -10.73 6.37 -19.46
N TYR A 116 -10.23 7.40 -20.15
CA TYR A 116 -10.27 8.83 -19.83
C TYR A 116 -11.54 9.32 -19.14
#